data_AF-A0A819C240-F1
#
_entry.id   AF-A0A819C240-F1
#
_cell.length_a   1.000
_cell.length_b   1.000
_cell.length_c   1.000
_cell.angle_alpha   90.00
_cell.angle_beta   90.00
_cell.angle_gamma   90.00
#
_symmetry.space_group_name_H-M   'P 1'
#
loop_
_entity.id
_entity.type
_entity.pdbx_description
1 polymer ?
#
loop_
_entity_poly.entity_id
_entity_poly.type
_entity_poly.pdbx_seq_one_letter_code
_entity_poly.pdbx_strand_id
1 'polypeptide(L)'
;EQNQILYISNEESHSITQWVIGDYEPRNIYAGIPGRSGDSAVQLNRPQGITLDRYGNLYVSDSYNNRVQMFCPNSVIGITVAGTGDA
;
A
#
# COMPACT_ATOMS: atom_id res chain seq x y z
N GLU A 1 17.39 -17.01 8.81
CA GLU A 1 16.65 -16.09 9.71
C GLU A 1 15.46 -15.55 8.94
N GLN A 2 14.24 -15.69 9.46
CA GLN A 2 13.06 -15.10 8.81
C GLN A 2 13.08 -13.61 9.12
N ASN A 3 13.48 -12.77 8.16
CA ASN A 3 13.33 -11.33 8.27
C ASN A 3 11.85 -11.03 8.49
N GLN A 4 11.50 -10.56 9.69
CA GLN A 4 10.14 -10.15 10.00
C GLN A 4 9.88 -8.83 9.27
N ILE A 5 9.10 -8.90 8.19
CA ILE A 5 8.69 -7.74 7.41
C ILE A 5 7.52 -7.06 8.12
N LEU A 6 7.54 -5.74 8.19
CA LEU A 6 6.40 -4.91 8.59
C LEU A 6 5.96 -4.03 7.41
N TYR A 7 4.66 -3.97 7.17
CA TYR A 7 4.05 -3.02 6.24
C TYR A 7 3.36 -1.94 7.04
N ILE A 8 3.62 -0.68 6.72
CA ILE A 8 3.04 0.47 7.42
C ILE A 8 2.24 1.29 6.43
N SER A 9 0.96 1.47 6.71
CA SER A 9 0.10 2.41 5.97
C SER A 9 0.36 3.82 6.49
N ASN A 10 0.87 4.69 5.61
CA ASN A 10 1.12 6.09 5.93
C ASN A 10 0.04 6.93 5.28
N GLU A 11 -0.97 7.27 6.07
CA GLU A 11 -2.16 7.99 5.60
C GLU A 11 -1.81 9.32 4.93
N GLU A 12 -1.04 10.18 5.62
CA GLU A 12 -0.70 11.52 5.15
C GLU A 12 0.31 11.53 4.01
N SER A 13 1.21 10.55 3.94
CA SER A 13 2.14 10.45 2.81
C SER A 13 1.53 9.74 1.60
N HIS A 14 0.32 9.18 1.73
CA HIS A 14 -0.37 8.47 0.66
C HIS A 14 0.41 7.26 0.12
N SER A 15 1.08 6.54 1.03
CA SER A 15 1.95 5.42 0.64
C SER A 15 1.99 4.32 1.70
N ILE A 16 2.36 3.13 1.26
CA ILE A 16 2.70 2.00 2.13
C ILE A 16 4.21 1.83 2.12
N THR A 17 4.84 1.75 3.29
CA THR A 17 6.28 1.47 3.42
C THR A 17 6.51 0.04 3.89
N GLN A 18 7.59 -0.58 3.37
CA GLN A 18 8.06 -1.89 3.82
C GLN A 18 9.29 -1.71 4.71
N TRP A 19 9.27 -2.36 5.86
CA TRP A 19 10.35 -2.33 6.85
C TRP A 19 10.78 -3.75 7.17
N VAL A 20 12.01 -3.89 7.65
CA VAL A 20 12.36 -5.02 8.50
C VAL A 20 12.44 -4.57 9.94
N ILE A 21 11.92 -5.40 10.82
CA ILE A 21 11.94 -5.13 12.26
C ILE A 21 13.39 -4.93 12.70
N GLY A 22 13.66 -3.76 13.28
CA GLY A 22 15.00 -3.33 13.69
C GLY A 22 15.68 -2.35 12.74
N ASP A 23 15.17 -2.16 11.52
CA ASP A 23 15.68 -1.13 10.61
C ASP A 23 15.28 0.28 11.10
N TYR A 24 16.15 1.26 10.91
CA TYR A 24 15.89 2.68 11.24
C TYR A 24 15.26 3.47 10.10
N GLU A 25 15.23 2.90 8.89
CA GLU A 25 14.68 3.50 7.68
C GLU A 25 13.90 2.44 6.89
N PRO A 26 12.89 2.84 6.09
CA PRO A 26 12.15 1.89 5.27
C PRO A 26 13.04 1.28 4.19
N ARG A 27 12.84 -0.01 3.91
CA ARG A 27 13.56 -0.68 2.82
C ARG A 27 13.12 -0.20 1.45
N ASN A 28 11.82 0.06 1.30
CA ASN A 28 11.24 0.63 0.09
C ASN A 28 9.87 1.26 0.37
N ILE A 29 9.38 1.96 -0.66
CA ILE A 29 7.95 2.23 -0.82
C ILE A 29 7.33 1.03 -1.52
N TYR A 30 6.38 0.39 -0.85
CA TYR A 30 5.71 -0.80 -1.37
C TYR A 30 4.57 -0.43 -2.32
N ALA A 31 3.81 0.62 -2.00
CA ALA A 31 2.68 1.10 -2.81
C ALA A 31 2.45 2.61 -2.61
N GLY A 32 1.89 3.27 -3.62
CA GLY A 32 1.65 4.71 -3.62
C GLY A 32 2.89 5.56 -3.92
N ILE A 33 2.70 6.87 -4.03
CA ILE A 33 3.78 7.84 -4.25
C ILE A 33 3.80 8.80 -3.05
N PRO A 34 4.85 8.77 -2.21
CA PRO A 34 4.95 9.63 -1.04
C PRO A 34 4.73 11.10 -1.38
N GLY A 35 3.77 11.74 -0.71
CA GLY A 35 3.45 13.15 -0.88
C GLY A 35 2.63 13.48 -2.13
N ARG A 36 2.15 12.47 -2.88
CA ARG A 36 1.35 12.68 -4.09
C ARG A 36 0.13 11.77 -4.14
N SER A 37 -1.02 12.30 -3.69
CA SER A 37 -2.30 11.63 -3.86
C SER A 37 -2.76 11.59 -5.32
N GLY A 38 -3.62 10.63 -5.63
CA GLY A 38 -4.27 10.46 -6.92
C GLY A 38 -4.97 9.12 -7.02
N ASP A 39 -5.67 8.90 -8.12
CA ASP A 39 -6.53 7.75 -8.40
C ASP A 39 -5.95 6.79 -9.44
N SER A 40 -4.76 7.08 -10.00
CA SER A 40 -4.09 6.16 -10.91
C SER A 40 -3.69 4.85 -10.22
N ALA A 41 -3.33 3.83 -11.00
CA ALA A 41 -2.98 2.51 -10.47
C ALA A 41 -1.71 2.49 -9.58
N VAL A 42 -0.87 3.53 -9.64
CA VAL A 42 0.36 3.65 -8.84
C VAL A 42 0.22 4.65 -7.68
N GLN A 43 -0.95 5.28 -7.54
CA GLN A 43 -1.24 6.27 -6.51
C GLN A 43 -2.28 5.74 -5.53
N LEU A 44 -2.19 6.26 -4.32
CA LEU A 44 -3.15 6.06 -3.25
C LEU A 44 -3.59 7.43 -2.74
N ASN A 45 -4.67 7.47 -1.98
CA ASN A 45 -5.22 8.65 -1.36
C ASN A 45 -5.69 8.30 0.06
N ARG A 46 -4.88 8.71 1.04
CA ARG A 46 -5.05 8.46 2.48
C ARG A 46 -5.40 6.99 2.80
N PRO A 47 -4.48 6.05 2.52
CA PRO A 47 -4.72 4.64 2.80
C PRO A 47 -4.73 4.39 4.31
N GLN A 48 -5.74 3.67 4.81
CA GLN A 48 -5.94 3.48 6.26
C GLN A 48 -5.82 2.04 6.74
N GLY A 49 -6.32 1.08 5.97
CA GLY A 49 -6.32 -0.34 6.33
C GLY A 49 -5.49 -1.15 5.35
N ILE A 50 -4.72 -2.11 5.87
CA ILE A 50 -3.96 -3.05 5.04
C ILE A 50 -4.06 -4.49 5.58
N THR A 51 -3.99 -5.47 4.69
CA THR A 51 -3.88 -6.88 5.04
C THR A 51 -3.14 -7.67 3.97
N LEU A 52 -2.56 -8.82 4.32
CA LEU A 52 -1.90 -9.73 3.41
C LEU A 52 -2.72 -11.01 3.24
N ASP A 53 -2.74 -11.56 2.03
CA ASP A 53 -3.18 -12.94 1.82
C ASP A 53 -2.03 -13.95 1.98
N ARG A 54 -2.36 -15.24 1.85
CA ARG A 54 -1.39 -16.35 1.95
C ARG A 54 -0.32 -16.37 0.84
N TYR A 55 -0.52 -15.61 -0.23
CA TYR A 55 0.42 -15.48 -1.35
C TYR A 55 1.29 -14.22 -1.20
N GLY A 56 1.06 -13.41 -0.16
CA GLY A 56 1.78 -12.18 0.09
C GLY A 56 1.25 -10.99 -0.72
N ASN A 57 0.07 -11.07 -1.33
CA ASN A 57 -0.55 -9.90 -1.95
C ASN A 57 -1.04 -8.95 -0.86
N LEU A 58 -0.70 -7.67 -0.98
CA LEU A 58 -1.13 -6.63 -0.05
C LEU A 58 -2.43 -6.00 -0.55
N TYR A 59 -3.46 -6.02 0.29
CA TYR A 59 -4.72 -5.34 0.06
C TYR A 59 -4.72 -4.05 0.86
N VAL A 60 -5.10 -2.95 0.22
CA VAL A 60 -5.08 -1.61 0.78
C VAL A 60 -6.45 -0.97 0.61
N SER A 61 -7.02 -0.49 1.72
CA SER A 61 -8.16 0.42 1.69
C SER A 61 -7.67 1.79 1.23
N ASP A 62 -7.89 2.12 -0.04
CA ASP A 62 -7.56 3.40 -0.65
C ASP A 62 -8.70 4.39 -0.37
N SER A 63 -8.81 4.78 0.92
CA SER A 63 -10.05 5.23 1.53
C SER A 63 -10.66 6.48 0.88
N TYR A 64 -9.84 7.43 0.41
CA TYR A 64 -10.35 8.64 -0.25
C TYR A 64 -10.55 8.49 -1.76
N ASN A 65 -10.21 7.33 -2.32
CA ASN A 65 -10.56 6.96 -3.69
C ASN A 65 -11.70 5.95 -3.73
N ASN A 66 -12.39 5.69 -2.60
CA ASN A 66 -13.56 4.81 -2.53
C ASN A 66 -13.33 3.42 -3.16
N ARG A 67 -12.14 2.85 -2.97
CA ARG A 67 -11.76 1.55 -3.56
C ARG A 67 -10.83 0.73 -2.67
N VAL A 68 -10.74 -0.56 -2.99
CA VAL A 68 -9.73 -1.48 -2.45
C VAL A 68 -8.76 -1.85 -3.56
N GLN A 69 -7.48 -1.60 -3.32
CA GLN A 69 -6.39 -1.95 -4.23
C GLN A 69 -5.66 -3.19 -3.73
N MET A 70 -5.30 -4.10 -4.64
CA MET A 70 -4.42 -5.24 -4.38
C MET A 70 -3.09 -5.01 -5.09
N PHE A 71 -1.98 -5.23 -4.39
CA PHE A 71 -0.62 -5.18 -4.92
C PHE A 71 0.03 -6.55 -4.80
N CYS A 72 0.49 -7.10 -5.93
CA CYS A 72 1.29 -8.33 -5.92
C CYS A 72 2.66 -8.08 -5.28
N PRO A 73 3.31 -9.12 -4.70
CA PRO A 73 4.69 -9.01 -4.24
C PRO A 73 5.60 -8.37 -5.28
N ASN A 74 6.33 -7.34 -4.86
CA ASN A 74 7.28 -6.57 -5.70
C ASN A 74 6.64 -5.78 -6.86
N SER A 75 5.31 -5.58 -6.86
CA SER A 75 4.62 -4.70 -7.80
C SER A 75 4.17 -3.42 -7.10
N VAL A 76 4.47 -2.28 -7.70
CA VAL A 76 3.92 -0.97 -7.29
C VAL A 76 2.62 -0.61 -8.03
N ILE A 77 2.18 -1.47 -8.96
CA ILE A 77 0.94 -1.30 -9.71
C ILE A 77 -0.18 -2.01 -8.96
N GLY A 78 -1.19 -1.23 -8.56
CA GLY A 78 -2.39 -1.70 -7.89
C GLY A 78 -3.46 -2.17 -8.88
N ILE A 79 -4.16 -3.23 -8.48
CA ILE A 79 -5.33 -3.77 -9.18
C ILE A 79 -6.55 -3.49 -8.30
N THR A 80 -7.55 -2.79 -8.85
CA THR A 80 -8.78 -2.52 -8.11
C THR A 80 -9.60 -3.80 -8.02
N VAL A 81 -9.81 -4.27 -6.79
CA VAL A 81 -10.52 -5.53 -6.52
C VAL A 81 -11.91 -5.31 -5.97
N ALA A 82 -12.21 -4.10 -5.47
CA ALA A 82 -13.54 -3.69 -5.05
C ALA A 82 -13.66 -2.14 -5.05
N GLY A 83 -14.90 -1.65 -5.18
CA GLY A 83 -15.20 -0.21 -5.29
C GLY A 83 -15.09 0.31 -6.73
N THR A 84 -15.58 1.53 -6.97
CA THR A 84 -15.62 2.12 -8.32
C THR A 84 -14.45 3.06 -8.59
N GLY A 85 -13.74 3.52 -7.54
CA GLY A 85 -12.68 4.52 -7.71
C GLY A 85 -13.18 5.97 -7.77
N ASP A 86 -14.50 6.17 -7.70
CA ASP A 86 -15.11 7.50 -7.78
C ASP A 86 -15.14 8.14 -6.39
N ALA A 87 -14.27 9.13 -6.17
CA ALA A 87 -14.23 9.97 -4.97
C ALA A 87 -15.36 11.02 -4.97
#